data_AF-A0A0M3KL42-F1
#
_entry.id   AF-A0A0M3KL42-F1
#
_cell.length_a   1.000
_cell.length_b   1.000
_cell.length_c   1.000
_cell.angle_alpha   90.00
_cell.angle_beta   90.00
_cell.angle_gamma   90.00
#
_symmetry.space_group_name_H-M   'P 1'
#
loop_
_entity.id
_entity.type
_entity.pdbx_description
1 polymer ?
#
loop_
_entity_poly.entity_id
_entity_poly.type
_entity_poly.pdbx_seq_one_letter_code
_entity_poly.pdbx_strand_id
1 'polypeptide(L)'
;GKTEVKQQSESELKHYYNKPVLERKNVTGYKYTEKGKDYIDVIVDNQYSQISLVGSDKDKFKDGDNSNIDVFILREGDSRQATNYSIGGVTKTNSQPFIDYIHTPILEIKKGKEEPQSSLYQIYKEDISLKELDYRLRERAIKQHGLYSNGLKQGQITITMKDGKSHTIDLSQKLEKERMGDSIDGRQIQKILVEMK
;
A
#
# COMPACT_ATOMS: atom_id res chain seq x y z
N GLY A 1 26.85 -13.17 -9.81
CA GLY A 1 27.19 -11.81 -9.34
C GLY A 1 26.09 -11.34 -8.42
N LYS A 2 26.44 -10.80 -7.24
CA LYS A 2 25.45 -10.13 -6.38
C LYS A 2 24.96 -8.90 -7.14
N THR A 3 23.69 -8.87 -7.51
CA THR A 3 23.05 -7.69 -8.09
C THR A 3 23.20 -6.56 -7.08
N GLU A 4 23.97 -5.52 -7.41
CA GLU A 4 23.97 -4.28 -6.63
C GLU A 4 22.53 -3.75 -6.61
N VAL A 5 21.93 -3.73 -5.43
CA VAL A 5 20.65 -3.06 -5.23
C VAL A 5 20.92 -1.58 -5.47
N LYS A 6 20.53 -1.09 -6.65
CA LYS A 6 20.61 0.34 -6.96
C LYS A 6 19.73 1.08 -5.94
N GLN A 7 20.37 1.77 -5.00
CA GLN A 7 19.67 2.54 -3.98
C GLN A 7 18.80 3.59 -4.69
N GLN A 8 17.50 3.62 -4.37
CA GLN A 8 16.57 4.58 -4.95
C GLN A 8 16.85 5.98 -4.39
N SER A 9 16.73 6.99 -5.24
CA SER A 9 16.96 8.37 -4.81
C SER A 9 15.75 8.92 -4.04
N GLU A 10 15.98 9.96 -3.25
CA GLU A 10 14.90 10.71 -2.58
C GLU A 10 13.87 11.23 -3.59
N SER A 11 14.32 11.75 -4.74
CA SER A 11 13.42 12.26 -5.77
C SER A 11 12.59 11.16 -6.42
N GLU A 12 13.15 9.97 -6.65
CA GLU A 12 12.43 8.81 -7.17
C GLU A 12 11.34 8.33 -6.21
N LEU A 13 11.66 8.23 -4.91
CA LEU A 13 10.71 7.83 -3.87
C LEU A 13 9.64 8.89 -3.67
N LYS A 14 10.03 10.17 -3.54
CA LYS A 14 9.11 11.29 -3.40
C LYS A 14 8.16 11.39 -4.58
N HIS A 15 8.65 11.19 -5.81
CA HIS A 15 7.81 11.17 -7.00
C HIS A 15 6.78 10.05 -6.94
N TYR A 16 7.20 8.82 -6.64
CA TYR A 16 6.31 7.66 -6.57
C TYR A 16 5.21 7.82 -5.50
N TYR A 17 5.57 8.25 -4.30
CA TYR A 17 4.63 8.41 -3.17
C TYR A 17 3.82 9.72 -3.21
N ASN A 18 3.91 10.48 -4.30
CA ASN A 18 3.01 11.60 -4.61
C ASN A 18 2.17 11.35 -5.88
N LYS A 19 2.28 10.17 -6.51
CA LYS A 19 1.46 9.83 -7.69
C LYS A 19 -0.02 9.75 -7.30
N PRO A 20 -0.96 10.14 -8.18
CA PRO A 20 -2.37 9.94 -7.91
C PRO A 20 -2.71 8.45 -7.75
N VAL A 21 -3.59 8.16 -6.79
CA VAL A 21 -4.14 6.83 -6.55
C VAL A 21 -5.59 6.77 -7.03
N LEU A 22 -5.98 5.62 -7.56
CA LEU A 22 -7.36 5.31 -7.90
C LEU A 22 -7.84 4.19 -6.98
N GLU A 23 -8.92 4.43 -6.25
CA GLU A 23 -9.54 3.42 -5.39
C GLU A 23 -10.89 3.01 -5.97
N ARG A 24 -11.13 1.71 -6.05
CA ARG A 24 -12.44 1.16 -6.40
C ARG A 24 -12.87 0.21 -5.29
N LYS A 25 -14.10 0.36 -4.83
CA LYS A 25 -14.68 -0.44 -3.75
C LYS A 25 -15.78 -1.33 -4.26
N ASN A 26 -15.90 -2.53 -3.69
CA ASN A 26 -16.94 -3.51 -3.99
C ASN A 26 -17.12 -3.76 -5.50
N VAL A 27 -16.02 -4.10 -6.17
CA VAL A 27 -15.99 -4.39 -7.62
C VAL A 27 -15.85 -5.88 -7.89
N THR A 28 -15.99 -6.26 -9.15
CA THR A 28 -15.61 -7.60 -9.65
C THR A 28 -14.34 -7.47 -10.46
N GLY A 29 -13.35 -8.32 -10.16
CA GLY A 29 -12.13 -8.45 -10.93
C GLY A 29 -12.02 -9.82 -11.60
N TYR A 30 -11.47 -9.88 -12.81
CA TYR A 30 -11.25 -11.12 -13.56
C TYR A 30 -9.79 -11.55 -13.42
N LYS A 31 -9.53 -12.66 -12.73
CA LYS A 31 -8.19 -13.22 -12.58
C LYS A 31 -7.84 -14.13 -13.76
N TYR A 32 -6.61 -13.99 -14.25
CA TYR A 32 -6.04 -14.88 -15.26
C TYR A 32 -4.52 -14.94 -15.15
N THR A 33 -3.95 -15.99 -15.75
CA THR A 33 -2.50 -16.17 -15.87
C THR A 33 -2.10 -16.00 -17.33
N GLU A 34 -1.16 -15.10 -17.60
CA GLU A 34 -0.56 -14.94 -18.93
C GLU A 34 0.97 -15.09 -18.83
N LYS A 35 1.55 -16.00 -19.62
CA LYS A 35 3.00 -16.25 -19.66
C LYS A 35 3.61 -16.51 -18.27
N GLY A 36 2.89 -17.26 -17.43
CA GLY A 36 3.31 -17.61 -16.07
C GLY A 36 3.26 -16.45 -15.06
N LYS A 37 2.54 -15.38 -15.37
CA LYS A 37 2.30 -14.25 -14.46
C LYS A 37 0.81 -14.10 -14.22
N ASP A 38 0.45 -13.87 -12.96
CA ASP A 38 -0.94 -13.72 -12.54
C ASP A 38 -1.35 -12.25 -12.51
N TYR A 39 -2.56 -12.01 -12.98
CA TYR A 39 -3.18 -10.69 -13.07
C TYR A 39 -4.61 -10.76 -12.59
N ILE A 40 -5.12 -9.61 -12.15
CA ILE A 40 -6.54 -9.36 -12.01
C ILE A 40 -6.91 -8.06 -12.72
N ASP A 41 -7.86 -8.16 -13.65
CA ASP A 41 -8.36 -7.02 -14.39
C ASP A 41 -9.63 -6.48 -13.74
N VAL A 42 -9.70 -5.15 -13.61
CA VAL A 42 -10.86 -4.44 -13.06
C VAL A 42 -11.29 -3.37 -14.05
N ILE A 43 -12.57 -3.39 -14.41
CA ILE A 43 -13.19 -2.43 -15.32
C ILE A 43 -14.33 -1.71 -14.58
N VAL A 44 -14.20 -0.41 -14.40
CA VAL A 44 -15.23 0.43 -13.76
C VAL A 44 -15.35 1.74 -14.54
N ASP A 45 -16.57 2.16 -14.87
CA ASP A 45 -16.83 3.39 -15.63
C ASP A 45 -16.03 3.48 -16.94
N ASN A 46 -15.93 2.38 -17.68
CA ASN A 46 -15.10 2.23 -18.89
C ASN A 46 -13.58 2.46 -18.67
N GLN A 47 -13.11 2.50 -17.43
CA GLN A 47 -11.68 2.55 -17.09
C GLN A 47 -11.17 1.15 -16.79
N TYR A 48 -10.28 0.66 -17.65
CA TYR A 48 -9.57 -0.60 -17.48
C TYR A 48 -8.34 -0.44 -16.58
N SER A 49 -8.17 -1.36 -15.63
CA SER A 49 -6.99 -1.48 -14.78
C SER A 49 -6.53 -2.93 -14.69
N GLN A 50 -5.23 -3.14 -14.86
CA GLN A 50 -4.59 -4.45 -14.76
C GLN A 50 -3.70 -4.45 -13.52
N ILE A 51 -3.93 -5.39 -12.61
CA ILE A 51 -3.16 -5.49 -11.38
C ILE A 51 -2.39 -6.79 -11.40
N SER A 52 -1.06 -6.73 -11.31
CA SER A 52 -0.23 -7.93 -11.21
C SER A 52 -0.26 -8.48 -9.78
N LEU A 53 -0.45 -9.79 -9.67
CA LEU A 53 -0.40 -10.57 -8.43
C LEU A 53 0.96 -11.26 -8.35
N VAL A 54 1.82 -10.80 -7.45
CA VAL A 54 3.26 -11.14 -7.48
C VAL A 54 3.71 -11.90 -6.23
N GLY A 55 3.01 -11.73 -5.12
CA GLY A 55 3.37 -12.28 -3.82
C GLY A 55 2.35 -13.31 -3.34
N SER A 56 1.97 -13.18 -2.06
CA SER A 56 0.98 -14.04 -1.40
C SER A 56 -0.42 -13.94 -2.03
N ASP A 57 -0.66 -12.91 -2.85
CA ASP A 57 -1.93 -12.61 -3.50
C ASP A 57 -2.25 -13.48 -4.71
N LYS A 58 -1.27 -14.20 -5.27
CA LYS A 58 -1.49 -15.16 -6.38
C LYS A 58 -2.54 -16.21 -6.06
N ASP A 59 -2.51 -16.71 -4.83
CA ASP A 59 -3.37 -17.80 -4.36
C ASP A 59 -4.63 -17.29 -3.64
N LYS A 60 -4.79 -15.97 -3.45
CA LYS A 60 -5.95 -15.38 -2.76
C LYS A 60 -7.22 -15.38 -3.62
N PHE A 61 -7.06 -15.47 -4.93
CA PHE A 61 -8.13 -15.30 -5.90
C PHE A 61 -8.21 -16.51 -6.83
N LYS A 62 -9.44 -16.91 -7.19
CA LYS A 62 -9.67 -18.01 -8.15
C LYS A 62 -9.57 -17.47 -9.57
N ASP A 63 -9.22 -18.31 -10.53
CA ASP A 63 -9.28 -17.92 -11.95
C ASP A 63 -10.72 -17.57 -12.34
N GLY A 64 -10.87 -16.56 -13.20
CA GLY A 64 -12.16 -15.98 -13.57
C GLY A 64 -12.64 -14.89 -12.60
N ASP A 65 -13.96 -14.75 -12.46
CA ASP A 65 -14.58 -13.65 -11.73
C ASP A 65 -14.42 -13.76 -10.20
N ASN A 66 -13.95 -12.67 -9.59
CA ASN A 66 -13.81 -12.46 -8.15
C ASN A 66 -14.55 -11.18 -7.77
N SER A 67 -15.76 -11.32 -7.22
CA SER A 67 -16.57 -10.20 -6.73
C SER A 67 -16.21 -9.80 -5.30
N ASN A 68 -16.76 -8.67 -4.85
CA ASN A 68 -16.65 -8.17 -3.47
C ASN A 68 -15.20 -7.84 -3.07
N ILE A 69 -14.43 -7.29 -4.02
CA ILE A 69 -13.06 -6.83 -3.78
C ILE A 69 -12.98 -5.31 -3.79
N ASP A 70 -12.03 -4.77 -3.04
CA ASP A 70 -11.56 -3.40 -3.16
C ASP A 70 -10.17 -3.41 -3.78
N VAL A 71 -9.87 -2.42 -4.63
CA VAL A 71 -8.57 -2.27 -5.28
C VAL A 71 -7.99 -0.87 -5.04
N PHE A 72 -6.73 -0.86 -4.60
CA PHE A 72 -5.91 0.34 -4.43
C PHE A 72 -4.88 0.43 -5.57
N ILE A 73 -5.20 1.23 -6.58
CA ILE A 73 -4.44 1.30 -7.83
C ILE A 73 -3.47 2.48 -7.78
N LEU A 74 -2.18 2.14 -7.67
CA LEU A 74 -1.05 3.07 -7.81
C LEU A 74 -0.28 2.72 -9.08
N ARG A 75 -0.22 3.62 -10.06
CA ARG A 75 0.39 3.34 -11.36
C ARG A 75 1.90 3.18 -11.25
N GLU A 76 2.42 2.07 -11.74
CA GLU A 76 3.87 1.83 -11.76
C GLU A 76 4.59 2.60 -12.87
N GLY A 77 3.92 2.90 -13.98
CA GLY A 77 4.43 3.72 -15.07
C GLY A 77 4.19 5.23 -14.89
N ASP A 78 4.87 6.03 -15.70
CA ASP A 78 4.75 7.51 -15.73
C ASP A 78 4.24 8.04 -17.09
N SER A 79 4.11 7.18 -18.10
CA SER A 79 3.66 7.60 -19.42
C SER A 79 2.14 7.76 -19.48
N ARG A 80 1.66 8.74 -20.27
CA ARG A 80 0.23 8.95 -20.54
C ARG A 80 -0.44 7.77 -21.24
N GLN A 81 0.35 6.91 -21.89
CA GLN A 81 -0.11 5.71 -22.59
C GLN A 81 -0.05 4.44 -21.73
N ALA A 82 0.51 4.51 -20.52
CA ALA A 82 0.50 3.36 -19.64
C ALA A 82 -0.97 3.04 -19.29
N THR A 83 -1.35 1.79 -19.50
CA THR A 83 -2.54 1.20 -18.89
C THR A 83 -2.54 1.51 -17.38
N ASN A 84 -3.69 1.46 -16.70
CA ASN A 84 -3.73 1.55 -15.23
C ASN A 84 -3.11 0.27 -14.61
N TYR A 85 -1.83 0.03 -14.90
CA TYR A 85 -1.04 -1.09 -14.45
C TYR A 85 -0.56 -0.81 -13.03
N SER A 86 -0.92 -1.70 -12.12
CA SER A 86 -0.49 -1.69 -10.72
C SER A 86 -0.01 -3.07 -10.28
N ILE A 87 0.51 -3.13 -9.05
CA ILE A 87 1.02 -4.35 -8.43
C ILE A 87 0.37 -4.47 -7.06
N GLY A 88 -0.27 -5.61 -6.78
CA GLY A 88 -0.96 -5.89 -5.52
C GLY A 88 -2.09 -4.90 -5.19
N GLY A 89 -2.36 -4.69 -3.91
CA GLY A 89 -3.38 -3.74 -3.46
C GLY A 89 -4.82 -4.20 -3.65
N VAL A 90 -5.04 -5.51 -3.81
CA VAL A 90 -6.36 -6.12 -3.93
C VAL A 90 -6.74 -6.75 -2.59
N THR A 91 -7.89 -6.37 -2.06
CA THR A 91 -8.37 -6.79 -0.73
C THR A 91 -9.84 -7.16 -0.80
N LYS A 92 -10.34 -7.89 0.20
CA LYS A 92 -11.79 -8.07 0.37
C LYS A 92 -12.43 -6.72 0.71
N THR A 93 -13.62 -6.50 0.16
CA THR A 93 -14.46 -5.38 0.60
C THR A 93 -14.94 -5.62 2.04
N ASN A 94 -15.32 -4.56 2.73
CA ASN A 94 -15.84 -4.69 4.09
C ASN A 94 -17.09 -5.56 4.11
N SER A 95 -17.23 -6.40 5.15
CA SER A 95 -18.40 -7.24 5.35
C SER A 95 -19.68 -6.44 5.60
N GLN A 96 -19.56 -5.19 6.03
CA GLN A 96 -20.66 -4.26 6.28
C GLN A 96 -20.37 -2.88 5.64
N PRO A 97 -21.41 -2.15 5.21
CA PRO A 97 -21.25 -0.79 4.70
C PRO A 97 -20.98 0.17 5.88
N PHE A 98 -19.71 0.48 6.10
CA PHE A 98 -19.32 1.52 7.06
C PHE A 98 -19.27 2.88 6.36
N ILE A 99 -19.98 3.87 6.90
CA ILE A 99 -19.92 5.26 6.44
C ILE A 99 -18.69 5.98 7.03
N ASP A 100 -18.27 5.57 8.23
CA ASP A 100 -17.16 6.16 8.99
C ASP A 100 -16.00 5.16 9.17
N TYR A 101 -14.94 5.57 9.86
CA TYR A 101 -13.83 4.71 10.24
C TYR A 101 -14.30 3.54 11.12
N ILE A 102 -13.67 2.38 10.93
CA ILE A 102 -13.95 1.16 11.69
C ILE A 102 -12.99 0.98 12.87
N HIS A 103 -11.86 1.67 12.85
CA HIS A 103 -10.83 1.59 13.88
C HIS A 103 -9.91 2.82 13.86
N THR A 104 -9.33 3.17 15.00
CA THR A 104 -8.46 4.35 15.16
C THR A 104 -7.23 4.06 16.02
N PRO A 105 -6.20 3.37 15.49
CA PRO A 105 -4.94 3.19 16.21
C PRO A 105 -4.20 4.51 16.45
N ILE A 106 -3.30 4.48 17.43
CA ILE A 106 -2.32 5.56 17.64
C ILE A 106 -1.33 5.54 16.46
N LEU A 107 -1.08 6.71 15.88
CA LEU A 107 0.00 6.96 14.93
C LEU A 107 1.01 7.91 15.55
N GLU A 108 2.26 7.45 15.65
CA GLU A 108 3.40 8.24 16.04
C GLU A 108 4.30 8.49 14.82
N ILE A 109 4.68 9.75 14.62
CA ILE A 109 5.67 10.14 13.60
C ILE A 109 6.86 10.76 14.33
N LYS A 110 8.03 10.15 14.14
CA LYS A 110 9.29 10.55 14.78
C LYS A 110 10.29 10.96 13.72
N LYS A 111 10.86 12.17 13.87
CA LYS A 111 11.86 12.73 12.96
C LYS A 111 13.23 12.79 13.66
N GLY A 112 14.15 11.92 13.24
CA GLY A 112 15.49 11.85 13.80
C GLY A 112 15.49 11.67 15.33
N LYS A 113 16.02 12.66 16.05
CA LYS A 113 16.09 12.68 17.52
C LYS A 113 14.95 13.46 18.18
N GLU A 114 14.01 14.00 17.41
CA GLU A 114 12.84 14.70 17.95
C GLU A 114 11.92 13.73 18.68
N GLU A 115 11.13 14.27 19.63
CA GLU A 115 10.08 13.50 20.29
C GLU A 115 8.99 13.09 19.29
N PRO A 116 8.40 11.88 19.41
CA PRO A 116 7.33 11.45 18.52
C PRO A 116 6.10 12.35 18.62
N GLN A 117 5.55 12.72 17.46
CA GLN A 117 4.26 13.39 17.39
C GLN A 117 3.15 12.36 17.28
N SER A 118 2.28 12.32 18.28
CA SER A 118 1.17 11.36 18.37
C SER A 118 -0.12 11.93 17.79
N SER A 119 -0.85 11.10 17.05
CA SER A 119 -2.20 11.40 16.55
C SER A 119 -3.02 10.11 16.45
N LEU A 120 -4.31 10.21 16.11
CA LEU A 120 -5.13 9.07 15.73
C LEU A 120 -5.08 8.87 14.21
N TYR A 121 -5.00 7.63 13.77
CA TYR A 121 -5.05 7.27 12.36
C TYR A 121 -6.35 6.53 12.05
N GLN A 122 -7.13 7.04 11.11
CA GLN A 122 -8.43 6.47 10.78
C GLN A 122 -8.26 5.29 9.80
N ILE A 123 -8.77 4.12 10.19
CA ILE A 123 -8.83 2.93 9.35
C ILE A 123 -10.26 2.72 8.91
N TYR A 124 -10.46 2.56 7.61
CA TYR A 124 -11.79 2.42 7.00
C TYR A 124 -12.06 1.02 6.44
N LYS A 125 -11.04 0.15 6.40
CA LYS A 125 -11.11 -1.17 5.77
C LYS A 125 -10.82 -2.29 6.76
N GLU A 126 -11.66 -3.32 6.75
CA GLU A 126 -11.46 -4.54 7.54
C GLU A 126 -10.25 -5.31 7.03
N ASP A 127 -10.15 -5.50 5.71
CA ASP A 127 -8.97 -6.05 5.04
C ASP A 127 -8.26 -4.92 4.31
N ILE A 128 -7.07 -4.53 4.77
CA ILE A 128 -6.28 -3.43 4.22
C ILE A 128 -4.91 -3.92 3.76
N SER A 129 -4.50 -3.52 2.55
CA SER A 129 -3.22 -3.95 1.99
C SER A 129 -2.04 -3.22 2.63
N LEU A 130 -0.89 -3.88 2.72
CA LEU A 130 0.35 -3.21 3.11
C LEU A 130 0.73 -2.12 2.10
N LYS A 131 0.37 -2.28 0.82
CA LYS A 131 0.54 -1.25 -0.22
C LYS A 131 -0.20 0.04 0.11
N GLU A 132 -1.47 -0.05 0.51
CA GLU A 132 -2.28 1.10 0.86
C GLU A 132 -1.75 1.79 2.12
N LEU A 133 -1.44 1.03 3.17
CA LEU A 133 -0.86 1.56 4.40
C LEU A 133 0.49 2.25 4.14
N ASP A 134 1.40 1.59 3.42
CA ASP A 134 2.70 2.14 3.03
C ASP A 134 2.54 3.47 2.30
N TYR A 135 1.71 3.49 1.25
CA TYR A 135 1.51 4.68 0.44
C TYR A 135 0.94 5.84 1.27
N ARG A 136 -0.16 5.62 1.99
CA ARG A 136 -0.86 6.66 2.76
C ARG A 136 0.02 7.25 3.87
N LEU A 137 0.77 6.39 4.57
CA LEU A 137 1.66 6.81 5.65
C LEU A 137 2.84 7.63 5.10
N ARG A 138 3.45 7.21 3.99
CA ARG A 138 4.52 7.98 3.35
C ARG A 138 4.01 9.27 2.72
N GLU A 139 2.87 9.24 2.06
CA GLU A 139 2.22 10.45 1.50
C GLU A 139 2.02 11.50 2.59
N ARG A 140 1.48 11.09 3.75
CA ARG A 140 1.32 11.97 4.91
C ARG A 140 2.66 12.46 5.44
N ALA A 141 3.64 11.57 5.62
CA ALA A 141 4.98 11.92 6.11
C ALA A 141 5.71 12.91 5.18
N ILE A 142 5.57 12.77 3.86
CA ILE A 142 6.12 13.70 2.87
C ILE A 142 5.45 15.06 3.02
N LYS A 143 4.11 15.11 3.01
CA LYS A 143 3.34 16.36 3.02
C LYS A 143 3.47 17.14 4.32
N GLN A 144 3.58 16.45 5.46
CA GLN A 144 3.51 17.09 6.79
C GLN A 144 4.86 17.14 7.53
N HIS A 145 5.79 16.23 7.24
CA HIS A 145 7.02 16.09 8.04
C HIS A 145 8.32 16.11 7.21
N GLY A 146 8.21 16.21 5.88
CA GLY A 146 9.36 16.38 4.99
C GLY A 146 10.12 15.09 4.65
N LEU A 147 9.48 13.91 4.74
CA LEU A 147 10.07 12.66 4.23
C LEU A 147 10.54 12.84 2.76
N TYR A 148 11.68 12.25 2.42
CA TYR A 148 12.39 12.40 1.14
C TYR A 148 12.74 13.84 0.77
N SER A 149 12.98 14.66 1.79
CA SER A 149 13.49 16.01 1.64
C SER A 149 14.57 16.24 2.70
N ASN A 150 15.57 17.06 2.39
CA ASN A 150 16.62 17.46 3.33
C ASN A 150 17.37 16.28 3.98
N GLY A 151 17.62 15.19 3.25
CA GLY A 151 18.38 14.04 3.73
C GLY A 151 17.55 12.97 4.48
N LEU A 152 16.26 13.22 4.73
CA LEU A 152 15.35 12.27 5.39
C LEU A 152 14.91 11.16 4.44
N LYS A 153 15.78 10.21 4.17
CA LYS A 153 15.53 9.11 3.21
C LYS A 153 15.50 7.73 3.84
N GLN A 154 15.82 7.62 5.13
CA GLN A 154 15.94 6.33 5.81
C GLN A 154 14.91 6.22 6.93
N GLY A 155 14.92 5.06 7.59
CA GLY A 155 14.04 4.74 8.70
C GLY A 155 13.02 3.69 8.30
N GLN A 156 11.93 3.62 9.04
CA GLN A 156 10.97 2.53 8.92
C GLN A 156 9.57 2.93 9.35
N ILE A 157 8.59 2.24 8.79
CA ILE A 157 7.23 2.17 9.32
C ILE A 157 7.11 0.85 10.07
N THR A 158 6.61 0.88 11.30
CA THR A 158 6.28 -0.31 12.09
C THR A 158 4.79 -0.29 12.41
N ILE A 159 4.07 -1.31 11.95
CA ILE A 159 2.65 -1.53 12.22
C ILE A 159 2.55 -2.67 13.22
N THR A 160 2.22 -2.34 14.47
CA THR A 160 2.07 -3.32 15.55
C THR A 160 0.61 -3.76 15.66
N MET A 161 0.39 -5.06 15.69
CA MET A 161 -0.91 -5.70 15.81
C MET A 161 -1.25 -5.98 17.29
N LYS A 162 -2.53 -6.13 17.62
CA LYS A 162 -3.02 -6.46 18.97
C LYS A 162 -2.50 -7.80 19.50
N ASP A 163 -2.18 -8.74 18.61
CA ASP A 163 -1.58 -10.04 18.96
C ASP A 163 -0.06 -9.97 19.22
N GLY A 164 0.53 -8.77 19.16
CA GLY A 164 1.96 -8.52 19.38
C GLY A 164 2.83 -8.70 18.13
N LYS A 165 2.30 -9.23 17.02
CA LYS A 165 3.04 -9.29 15.75
C LYS A 165 3.21 -7.89 15.16
N SER A 166 4.21 -7.73 14.30
CA SER A 166 4.48 -6.46 13.64
C SER A 166 4.86 -6.63 12.17
N HIS A 167 4.48 -5.65 11.37
CA HIS A 167 4.93 -5.50 9.99
C HIS A 167 5.84 -4.28 9.90
N THR A 168 7.05 -4.47 9.35
CA THR A 168 8.01 -3.39 9.16
C THR A 168 8.19 -3.09 7.68
N ILE A 169 8.26 -1.81 7.33
CA ILE A 169 8.50 -1.35 5.96
C ILE A 169 9.67 -0.37 5.99
N ASP A 170 10.71 -0.67 5.20
CA ASP A 170 11.88 0.18 5.03
C ASP A 170 11.54 1.41 4.19
N LEU A 171 11.87 2.59 4.70
CA LEU A 171 11.64 3.86 4.01
C LEU A 171 12.70 4.15 2.93
N SER A 172 13.83 3.45 2.91
CA SER A 172 14.94 3.69 1.97
C SER A 172 14.68 3.18 0.54
N GLN A 173 13.59 2.44 0.35
CA GLN A 173 13.17 1.85 -0.91
C GLN A 173 11.65 1.80 -0.97
N LYS A 174 11.09 1.62 -2.17
CA LYS A 174 9.66 1.30 -2.34
C LYS A 174 9.34 -0.02 -1.62
N LEU A 175 8.09 -0.17 -1.17
CA LEU A 175 7.60 -1.46 -0.68
C LEU A 175 7.94 -2.57 -1.69
N GLU A 176 8.44 -3.70 -1.20
CA GLU A 176 8.78 -4.84 -2.04
C GLU A 176 7.55 -5.30 -2.81
N LYS A 177 7.70 -5.59 -4.11
CA LYS A 177 6.56 -5.90 -5.00
C LYS A 177 5.75 -7.08 -4.50
N GLU A 178 6.44 -8.08 -3.94
CA GLU A 178 5.89 -9.30 -3.37
C GLU A 178 5.06 -9.03 -2.11
N ARG A 179 5.28 -7.89 -1.44
CA ARG A 179 4.55 -7.48 -0.23
C ARG A 179 3.40 -6.54 -0.52
N MET A 180 3.28 -6.02 -1.74
CA MET A 180 2.16 -5.15 -2.13
C MET A 180 0.82 -5.90 -2.14
N GLY A 181 0.86 -7.22 -2.28
CA GLY A 181 -0.29 -8.12 -2.20
C GLY A 181 -0.67 -8.55 -0.78
N ASP A 182 0.21 -8.32 0.20
CA ASP A 182 -0.07 -8.67 1.59
C ASP A 182 -1.15 -7.76 2.16
N SER A 183 -2.00 -8.32 3.01
CA SER A 183 -3.08 -7.60 3.65
C SER A 183 -3.26 -8.05 5.10
N ILE A 184 -3.79 -7.16 5.93
CA ILE A 184 -3.95 -7.35 7.36
C ILE A 184 -5.35 -6.92 7.80
N ASP A 185 -5.81 -7.45 8.93
CA ASP A 185 -7.06 -7.00 9.54
C ASP A 185 -6.86 -5.60 10.16
N GLY A 186 -7.46 -4.59 9.53
CA GLY A 186 -7.36 -3.18 9.94
C GLY A 186 -7.87 -2.93 11.36
N ARG A 187 -8.79 -3.76 11.86
CA ARG A 187 -9.35 -3.67 13.23
C ARG A 187 -8.36 -4.18 14.29
N GLN A 188 -7.35 -4.94 13.86
CA GLN A 188 -6.33 -5.54 14.72
C GLN A 188 -5.06 -4.69 14.83
N ILE A 189 -4.98 -3.56 14.14
CA ILE A 189 -3.84 -2.65 14.28
C ILE A 189 -3.88 -2.00 15.66
N GLN A 190 -2.85 -2.19 16.47
CA GLN A 190 -2.71 -1.56 17.79
C GLN A 190 -2.13 -0.15 17.65
N LYS A 191 -1.01 -0.04 16.93
CA LYS A 191 -0.21 1.19 16.84
C LYS A 191 0.57 1.21 15.53
N ILE A 192 0.79 2.41 15.00
CA ILE A 192 1.68 2.66 13.86
C ILE A 192 2.75 3.63 14.32
N LEU A 193 4.02 3.31 14.03
CA LEU A 193 5.16 4.19 14.25
C LEU A 193 5.88 4.43 12.93
N VAL A 194 6.08 5.69 12.56
CA VAL A 194 6.88 6.11 11.41
C VAL A 194 8.13 6.81 11.92
N GLU A 195 9.28 6.17 11.81
CA GLU A 195 10.57 6.76 12.16
C GLU A 195 11.31 7.19 10.89
N MET A 196 11.60 8.48 10.77
CA MET A 196 12.31 9.06 9.64
C MET A 196 13.73 9.46 10.06
N LYS A 197 14.72 9.08 9.26
CA LYS A 197 16.15 9.30 9.53
C LYS A 197 16.85 9.92 8.32
#